data_AF-A0A849TBV9-F1
#
_entry.id   AF-A0A849TBV9-F1
#
_cell.length_a   1.000
_cell.length_b   1.000
_cell.length_c   1.000
_cell.angle_alpha   90.00
_cell.angle_beta   90.00
_cell.angle_gamma   90.00
#
_symmetry.space_group_name_H-M   'P 1'
#
loop_
_entity.id
_entity.type
_entity.pdbx_description
1 polymer ?
#
loop_
_entity_poly.entity_id
_entity_poly.type
_entity_poly.pdbx_seq_one_letter_code
_entity_poly.pdbx_strand_id
1 'polypeptide(L)'
;MKPVWIIDDDKSIRWVLEKSLAREEIEFKSFPTADDALRALSNDLPQVVVSDIRMPGSSGLDFLQVLHQRHPHIPVIIMTAYSDLESAVSAFQGGAFEYLPKPFDINHAAELIRRALEQSRRKSGDAQEVALDADILGQAPAMQEVFRAIGRLSQSHATVLINGESGTGKELVAQALHRHSPRSDKPFIAINTAAIPKDLLESELFGHERGAFTGAATTRRGRFEQAEGGTLFLDEIGDMPADLQTRLL
;
A
#
# COMPACT_ATOMS: atom_id res chain seq x y z
N MET A 1 -15.12 -6.83 26.59
CA MET A 1 -14.77 -5.86 25.49
C MET A 1 -15.25 -6.48 24.18
N LYS A 2 -15.25 -5.77 23.03
CA LYS A 2 -15.54 -6.48 21.77
C LYS A 2 -14.36 -7.42 21.45
N PRO A 3 -14.59 -8.65 21.00
CA PRO A 3 -13.51 -9.60 20.78
C PRO A 3 -12.69 -9.28 19.52
N VAL A 4 -11.45 -9.75 19.47
CA VAL A 4 -10.68 -9.87 18.23
C VAL A 4 -11.18 -11.10 17.46
N TRP A 5 -11.47 -10.95 16.17
CA TRP A 5 -11.85 -12.09 15.35
C TRP A 5 -10.65 -12.64 14.60
N ILE A 6 -10.42 -13.95 14.68
CA ILE A 6 -9.40 -14.65 13.93
C ILE A 6 -10.10 -15.48 12.85
N ILE A 7 -9.75 -15.27 11.59
CA ILE A 7 -10.36 -15.96 10.45
C ILE A 7 -9.23 -16.60 9.64
N ASP A 8 -9.15 -17.91 9.66
CA ASP A 8 -8.07 -18.65 8.99
C ASP A 8 -8.55 -20.09 8.82
N ASP A 9 -8.24 -20.79 7.75
CA ASP A 9 -8.61 -22.21 7.60
C ASP A 9 -7.63 -23.14 8.33
N ASP A 10 -6.38 -22.71 8.53
CA ASP A 10 -5.37 -23.44 9.28
C ASP A 10 -5.61 -23.36 10.79
N LYS A 11 -6.00 -24.50 11.37
CA LYS A 11 -6.24 -24.66 12.80
C LYS A 11 -5.00 -24.35 13.64
N SER A 12 -3.80 -24.62 13.12
CA SER A 12 -2.53 -24.37 13.83
C SER A 12 -2.30 -22.88 13.98
N ILE A 13 -2.54 -22.10 12.93
CA ILE A 13 -2.44 -20.64 12.95
C ILE A 13 -3.46 -20.04 13.93
N ARG A 14 -4.73 -20.46 13.85
CA ARG A 14 -5.76 -20.03 14.81
C ARG A 14 -5.33 -20.34 16.23
N TRP A 15 -4.91 -21.56 16.51
CA TRP A 15 -4.50 -21.98 17.86
C TRP A 15 -3.33 -21.14 18.41
N VAL A 16 -2.33 -20.84 17.59
CA VAL A 16 -1.20 -20.01 18.01
C VAL A 16 -1.65 -18.58 18.36
N LEU A 17 -2.50 -17.97 17.52
CA LEU A 17 -3.04 -16.63 17.77
C LEU A 17 -3.95 -16.61 19.02
N GLU A 18 -4.83 -17.60 19.17
CA GLU A 18 -5.68 -17.77 20.35
C GLU A 18 -4.84 -17.86 21.64
N LYS A 19 -3.74 -18.62 21.62
CA LYS A 19 -2.83 -18.72 22.76
C LYS A 19 -2.12 -17.40 23.05
N SER A 20 -1.74 -16.64 22.03
CA SER A 20 -1.16 -15.32 22.21
C SER A 20 -2.15 -14.35 22.83
N LEU A 21 -3.35 -14.23 22.27
CA LEU A 21 -4.38 -13.32 22.76
C LEU A 21 -4.84 -13.68 24.18
N ALA A 22 -4.95 -14.97 24.50
CA ALA A 22 -5.28 -15.44 25.84
C ALA A 22 -4.23 -15.02 26.89
N ARG A 23 -2.93 -15.06 26.55
CA ARG A 23 -1.85 -14.61 27.44
C ARG A 23 -1.92 -13.12 27.75
N GLU A 24 -2.55 -12.36 26.86
CA GLU A 24 -2.74 -10.91 26.98
C GLU A 24 -4.12 -10.53 27.50
N GLU A 25 -4.93 -11.52 27.92
CA GLU A 25 -6.29 -11.32 28.41
C GLU A 25 -7.21 -10.60 27.39
N ILE A 26 -6.91 -10.73 26.09
CA ILE A 26 -7.71 -10.20 25.00
C ILE A 26 -8.79 -11.23 24.63
N GLU A 27 -10.06 -10.82 24.70
CA GLU A 27 -11.17 -11.65 24.23
C GLU A 27 -11.07 -11.91 22.72
N PHE A 28 -11.30 -13.14 22.28
CA PHE A 28 -11.23 -13.51 20.88
C PHE A 28 -12.36 -14.46 20.45
N LYS A 29 -12.63 -14.49 19.14
CA LYS A 29 -13.49 -15.49 18.48
C LYS A 29 -12.80 -15.95 17.20
N SER A 30 -12.83 -17.26 16.94
CA SER A 30 -12.14 -17.85 15.81
C SER A 30 -13.11 -18.48 14.82
N PHE A 31 -12.86 -18.30 13.54
CA PHE A 31 -13.67 -18.79 12.44
C PHE A 31 -12.77 -19.54 11.44
N PRO A 32 -13.19 -20.73 10.96
CA PRO A 32 -12.41 -21.48 9.98
C PRO A 32 -12.59 -20.95 8.54
N THR A 33 -13.61 -20.11 8.30
CA THR A 33 -13.91 -19.55 6.98
C THR A 33 -14.41 -18.11 7.09
N ALA A 34 -14.24 -17.33 6.02
CA ALA A 34 -14.84 -16.00 5.91
C ALA A 34 -16.37 -16.05 5.98
N ASP A 35 -17.01 -17.07 5.42
CA ASP A 35 -18.47 -17.22 5.41
C ASP A 35 -19.06 -17.44 6.81
N ASP A 36 -18.33 -18.15 7.68
CA ASP A 36 -18.71 -18.28 9.10
C ASP A 36 -18.62 -16.94 9.82
N ALA A 37 -17.56 -16.18 9.56
CA ALA A 37 -17.37 -14.85 10.14
C ALA A 37 -18.42 -13.85 9.64
N LEU A 38 -18.77 -13.85 8.35
CA LEU A 38 -19.83 -12.99 7.79
C LEU A 38 -21.20 -13.29 8.41
N ARG A 39 -21.51 -14.57 8.67
CA ARG A 39 -22.74 -14.95 9.38
C ARG A 39 -22.73 -14.45 10.82
N ALA A 40 -21.60 -14.55 11.52
CA ALA A 40 -21.45 -14.02 12.87
C ALA A 40 -21.59 -12.49 12.91
N LEU A 41 -21.16 -11.78 11.86
CA LEU A 41 -21.23 -10.31 11.74
C LEU A 41 -22.66 -9.76 11.80
N SER A 42 -23.66 -10.60 11.54
CA SER A 42 -25.07 -10.21 11.65
C SER A 42 -25.55 -10.08 13.10
N ASN A 43 -24.87 -10.71 14.06
CA ASN A 43 -25.27 -10.77 15.47
C ASN A 43 -24.26 -10.13 16.43
N ASP A 44 -22.99 -10.04 16.04
CA ASP A 44 -21.92 -9.51 16.88
C ASP A 44 -20.88 -8.77 16.02
N LEU A 45 -20.11 -7.88 16.64
CA LEU A 45 -19.10 -7.08 15.96
C LEU A 45 -17.72 -7.26 16.61
N PRO A 46 -16.66 -7.50 15.82
CA PRO A 46 -15.29 -7.48 16.32
C PRO A 46 -14.85 -6.07 16.70
N GLN A 47 -13.81 -6.00 17.53
CA GLN A 47 -13.02 -4.76 17.69
C GLN A 47 -11.92 -4.64 16.64
N VAL A 48 -11.34 -5.79 16.27
CA VAL A 48 -10.29 -5.97 15.26
C VAL A 48 -10.53 -7.30 14.58
N VAL A 49 -10.25 -7.40 13.28
CA VAL A 49 -10.24 -8.67 12.56
C VAL A 49 -8.81 -9.01 12.15
N VAL A 50 -8.44 -10.28 12.27
CA VAL A 50 -7.21 -10.85 11.73
C VAL A 50 -7.64 -11.98 10.79
N SER A 51 -7.46 -11.82 9.47
CA SER A 51 -8.00 -12.74 8.47
C SER A 51 -6.92 -13.22 7.50
N ASP A 52 -6.85 -14.51 7.20
CA ASP A 52 -6.12 -15.01 6.02
C ASP A 52 -6.77 -14.47 4.74
N ILE A 53 -5.96 -14.18 3.71
CA ILE A 53 -6.44 -13.83 2.37
C ILE A 53 -7.13 -15.03 1.75
N ARG A 54 -6.51 -16.21 1.78
CA ARG A 54 -6.98 -17.37 1.02
C ARG A 54 -7.53 -18.41 1.96
N MET A 55 -8.83 -18.65 1.84
CA MET A 55 -9.53 -19.73 2.54
C MET A 55 -10.48 -20.40 1.55
N PRO A 56 -10.93 -21.64 1.81
CA PRO A 56 -11.99 -22.25 1.04
C PRO A 56 -13.27 -21.40 1.07
N GLY A 57 -13.86 -21.15 -0.11
CA GLY A 57 -15.04 -20.31 -0.24
C GLY A 57 -14.68 -18.83 -0.42
N SER A 58 -15.34 -17.96 0.33
CA SER A 58 -15.04 -16.52 0.31
C SER A 58 -13.62 -16.24 0.81
N SER A 59 -12.92 -15.32 0.16
CA SER A 59 -11.58 -14.89 0.56
C SER A 59 -11.62 -13.91 1.74
N GLY A 60 -10.49 -13.71 2.41
CA GLY A 60 -10.36 -12.64 3.42
C GLY A 60 -10.50 -11.25 2.83
N LEU A 61 -10.20 -11.07 1.53
CA LEU A 61 -10.43 -9.82 0.82
C LEU A 61 -11.91 -9.56 0.58
N ASP A 62 -12.68 -10.60 0.24
CA ASP A 62 -14.15 -10.48 0.11
C ASP A 62 -14.77 -10.11 1.46
N PHE A 63 -14.32 -10.75 2.54
CA PHE A 63 -14.72 -10.40 3.90
C PHE A 63 -14.37 -8.94 4.22
N LEU A 64 -13.15 -8.52 3.94
CA LEU A 64 -12.68 -7.15 4.15
C LEU A 64 -13.55 -6.13 3.41
N GLN A 65 -13.87 -6.38 2.13
CA GLN A 65 -14.73 -5.48 1.36
C GLN A 65 -16.11 -5.32 1.98
N VAL A 66 -16.76 -6.43 2.36
CA VAL A 66 -18.07 -6.38 3.02
C VAL A 66 -18.00 -5.67 4.37
N LEU A 67 -16.97 -5.95 5.16
CA LEU A 67 -16.78 -5.33 6.47
C LEU A 67 -16.49 -3.83 6.33
N HIS A 68 -15.65 -3.42 5.39
CA HIS A 68 -15.29 -2.02 5.17
C HIS A 68 -16.50 -1.20 4.69
N GLN A 69 -17.36 -1.77 3.83
CA GLN A 69 -18.59 -1.11 3.38
C GLN A 69 -19.60 -0.90 4.52
N ARG A 70 -19.72 -1.86 5.45
CA ARG A 70 -20.71 -1.81 6.55
C ARG A 70 -20.18 -1.14 7.82
N HIS A 71 -18.90 -1.33 8.12
CA HIS A 71 -18.23 -0.96 9.36
C HIS A 71 -16.78 -0.49 9.09
N PRO A 72 -16.59 0.65 8.38
CA PRO A 72 -15.26 1.13 7.96
C PRO A 72 -14.30 1.47 9.11
N HIS A 73 -14.81 1.56 10.34
CA HIS A 73 -14.03 1.87 11.54
C HIS A 73 -13.38 0.63 12.18
N ILE A 74 -13.76 -0.59 11.77
CA ILE A 74 -13.18 -1.82 12.30
C ILE A 74 -11.88 -2.10 11.54
N PRO A 75 -10.71 -2.02 12.20
CA PRO A 75 -9.44 -2.34 11.55
C PRO A 75 -9.34 -3.84 11.24
N VAL A 76 -8.80 -4.14 10.06
CA VAL A 76 -8.59 -5.51 9.58
C VAL A 76 -7.12 -5.74 9.29
N ILE A 77 -6.53 -6.73 9.93
CA ILE A 77 -5.18 -7.22 9.66
C ILE A 77 -5.30 -8.41 8.72
N ILE A 78 -4.64 -8.35 7.58
CA ILE A 78 -4.67 -9.41 6.57
C ILE A 78 -3.42 -10.29 6.69
N MET A 79 -3.59 -11.59 6.86
CA MET A 79 -2.53 -12.60 6.87
C MET A 79 -2.41 -13.26 5.48
N THR A 80 -1.20 -13.63 5.06
CA THR A 80 -1.03 -14.43 3.82
C THR A 80 0.32 -15.12 3.77
N ALA A 81 0.37 -16.28 3.11
CA ALA A 81 1.62 -16.97 2.79
C ALA A 81 2.34 -16.43 1.54
N TYR A 82 1.65 -15.63 0.72
CA TYR A 82 2.22 -15.06 -0.49
C TYR A 82 2.52 -13.59 -0.29
N SER A 83 3.80 -13.28 -0.42
CA SER A 83 4.37 -11.98 -0.21
C SER A 83 4.40 -11.14 -1.50
N ASP A 84 3.47 -11.39 -2.43
CA ASP A 84 3.42 -10.75 -3.73
C ASP A 84 2.73 -9.39 -3.70
N LEU A 85 3.13 -8.53 -4.65
CA LEU A 85 2.72 -7.14 -4.73
C LEU A 85 1.20 -6.98 -4.91
N GLU A 86 0.57 -7.77 -5.77
CA GLU A 86 -0.85 -7.62 -6.10
C GLU A 86 -1.74 -7.92 -4.89
N SER A 87 -1.39 -8.94 -4.11
CA SER A 87 -2.12 -9.29 -2.88
C SER A 87 -1.98 -8.21 -1.81
N ALA A 88 -0.77 -7.68 -1.62
CA ALA A 88 -0.51 -6.62 -0.66
C ALA A 88 -1.29 -5.34 -1.03
N VAL A 89 -1.24 -4.93 -2.30
CA VAL A 89 -1.92 -3.72 -2.75
C VAL A 89 -3.45 -3.87 -2.68
N SER A 90 -3.99 -5.02 -3.09
CA SER A 90 -5.43 -5.29 -3.01
C SER A 90 -5.96 -5.22 -1.57
N ALA A 91 -5.18 -5.69 -0.59
CA ALA A 91 -5.53 -5.59 0.82
C ALA A 91 -5.64 -4.12 1.28
N PHE A 92 -4.66 -3.28 0.96
CA PHE A 92 -4.70 -1.86 1.33
C PHE A 92 -5.81 -1.10 0.60
N GLN A 93 -6.02 -1.35 -0.69
CA GLN A 93 -7.14 -0.78 -1.44
C GLN A 93 -8.51 -1.18 -0.87
N GLY A 94 -8.63 -2.42 -0.38
CA GLY A 94 -9.82 -2.92 0.31
C GLY A 94 -10.06 -2.31 1.70
N GLY A 95 -9.15 -1.46 2.20
CA GLY A 95 -9.27 -0.81 3.50
C GLY A 95 -8.65 -1.59 4.66
N ALA A 96 -7.72 -2.52 4.39
CA ALA A 96 -6.98 -3.20 5.44
C ALA A 96 -6.21 -2.17 6.29
N PHE A 97 -6.17 -2.44 7.59
CA PHE A 97 -5.38 -1.68 8.54
C PHE A 97 -3.89 -2.01 8.38
N GLU A 98 -3.56 -3.31 8.35
CA GLU A 98 -2.18 -3.77 8.24
C GLU A 98 -2.11 -5.17 7.61
N TYR A 99 -0.91 -5.59 7.25
CA TYR A 99 -0.64 -6.87 6.62
C TYR A 99 0.40 -7.67 7.41
N LEU A 100 0.15 -8.98 7.59
CA LEU A 100 0.99 -9.91 8.36
C LEU A 100 1.42 -11.12 7.50
N PRO A 101 2.68 -11.16 6.99
CA PRO A 101 3.14 -12.28 6.19
C PRO A 101 3.31 -13.57 7.02
N LYS A 102 2.94 -14.72 6.46
CA LYS A 102 3.22 -16.06 7.00
C LYS A 102 4.54 -16.58 6.40
N PRO A 103 5.46 -17.16 7.19
CA PRO A 103 5.39 -17.32 8.65
C PRO A 103 5.64 -15.99 9.38
N PHE A 104 4.93 -15.77 10.49
CA PHE A 104 5.11 -14.59 11.35
C PHE A 104 5.62 -14.95 12.75
N ASP A 105 6.27 -13.98 13.39
CA ASP A 105 6.52 -14.02 14.83
C ASP A 105 5.25 -13.69 15.62
N ILE A 106 5.03 -14.42 16.71
CA ILE A 106 3.82 -14.29 17.53
C ILE A 106 3.79 -12.95 18.28
N ASN A 107 4.94 -12.48 18.78
CA ASN A 107 5.01 -11.21 19.50
C ASN A 107 4.72 -10.06 18.54
N HIS A 108 5.22 -10.17 17.32
CA HIS A 108 4.93 -9.21 16.27
C HIS A 108 3.43 -9.18 15.91
N ALA A 109 2.79 -10.33 15.72
CA ALA A 109 1.34 -10.40 15.48
C ALA A 109 0.53 -9.77 16.63
N ALA A 110 0.91 -10.06 17.87
CA ALA A 110 0.27 -9.50 19.06
C ALA A 110 0.40 -7.97 19.14
N GLU A 111 1.59 -7.44 18.85
CA GLU A 111 1.86 -6.01 18.79
C GLU A 111 1.00 -5.31 17.72
N LEU A 112 0.87 -5.89 16.52
CA LEU A 112 -0.03 -5.36 15.49
C LEU A 112 -1.50 -5.32 15.96
N ILE A 113 -1.96 -6.39 16.63
CA ILE A 113 -3.32 -6.46 17.15
C ILE A 113 -3.54 -5.40 18.24
N ARG A 114 -2.57 -5.15 19.12
CA ARG A 114 -2.65 -4.08 20.12
C ARG A 114 -2.78 -2.70 19.48
N ARG A 115 -1.96 -2.41 18.48
CA ARG A 115 -2.03 -1.13 17.75
C ARG A 115 -3.38 -0.96 17.05
N ALA A 116 -3.90 -2.02 16.44
CA ALA A 116 -5.23 -2.01 15.85
C ALA A 116 -6.33 -1.76 16.91
N LEU A 117 -6.23 -2.40 18.09
CA LEU A 117 -7.15 -2.19 19.22
C LEU A 117 -7.09 -0.73 19.71
N GLU A 118 -5.90 -0.14 19.83
CA GLU A 118 -5.73 1.26 20.20
C GLU A 118 -6.35 2.20 19.16
N GLN A 119 -6.11 1.97 17.88
CA GLN A 119 -6.70 2.78 16.81
C GLN A 119 -8.23 2.68 16.80
N SER A 120 -8.78 1.48 16.97
CA SER A 120 -10.22 1.25 17.08
C SER A 120 -10.84 2.05 18.23
N ARG A 121 -10.10 2.21 19.34
CA ARG A 121 -10.52 3.06 20.48
C ARG A 121 -10.41 4.55 20.16
N ARG A 122 -9.34 5.00 19.49
CA ARG A 122 -9.12 6.42 19.13
C ARG A 122 -10.13 6.94 18.10
N LYS A 123 -10.49 6.14 17.09
CA LYS A 123 -11.43 6.53 16.01
C LYS A 123 -12.91 6.52 16.41
N SER A 124 -13.24 6.19 17.66
CA SER A 124 -14.54 6.53 18.24
C SER A 124 -14.67 8.04 18.54
N GLY A 125 -13.60 8.84 18.32
CA GLY A 125 -13.55 10.27 18.62
C GLY A 125 -13.21 11.23 17.48
N ASP A 126 -12.37 10.88 16.50
CA ASP A 126 -12.13 11.74 15.32
C ASP A 126 -11.40 10.97 14.22
N ALA A 127 -11.79 11.23 12.97
CA ALA A 127 -11.20 10.64 11.79
C ALA A 127 -9.99 11.48 11.33
N GLN A 128 -8.79 11.12 11.76
CA GLN A 128 -7.59 11.57 11.04
C GLN A 128 -6.45 10.56 11.09
N GLU A 129 -5.72 10.60 9.98
CA GLU A 129 -4.52 9.88 9.56
C GLU A 129 -3.57 9.51 10.71
N VAL A 130 -3.03 8.29 10.67
CA VAL A 130 -1.79 8.01 11.39
C VAL A 130 -0.85 7.26 10.46
N ALA A 131 0.24 7.97 10.17
CA ALA A 131 1.44 7.50 9.51
C ALA A 131 2.34 6.75 10.52
N LEU A 132 3.12 5.82 9.95
CA LEU A 132 4.46 5.37 10.36
C LEU A 132 4.66 4.64 11.70
N ASP A 133 4.98 3.34 11.61
CA ASP A 133 6.28 2.76 12.04
C ASP A 133 6.09 1.25 12.25
N ALA A 134 6.82 0.39 11.52
CA ALA A 134 7.13 -0.97 11.99
C ALA A 134 8.15 -1.68 11.07
N ASP A 135 9.38 -1.77 11.59
CA ASP A 135 10.38 -2.81 11.31
C ASP A 135 9.79 -4.22 11.42
N ILE A 136 9.81 -5.04 10.36
CA ILE A 136 9.35 -6.44 10.44
C ILE A 136 10.17 -7.37 9.53
N LEU A 137 10.78 -8.38 10.17
CA LEU A 137 11.64 -9.42 9.57
C LEU A 137 10.87 -10.58 8.90
N GLY A 138 11.24 -10.93 7.65
CA GLY A 138 10.90 -12.20 6.96
C GLY A 138 10.74 -12.07 5.43
N GLN A 139 11.48 -12.86 4.64
CA GLN A 139 11.70 -12.79 3.16
C GLN A 139 11.96 -11.37 2.62
N ALA A 140 13.25 -11.02 2.53
CA ALA A 140 13.78 -9.66 2.29
C ALA A 140 12.86 -8.58 2.91
N PRO A 141 12.94 -8.34 4.24
CA PRO A 141 12.11 -7.39 5.00
C PRO A 141 11.83 -6.07 4.26
N ALA A 142 12.89 -5.54 3.62
CA ALA A 142 12.85 -4.34 2.81
C ALA A 142 11.81 -4.38 1.68
N MET A 143 11.63 -5.51 0.97
CA MET A 143 10.66 -5.63 -0.12
C MET A 143 9.22 -5.67 0.40
N GLN A 144 8.98 -6.26 1.57
CA GLN A 144 7.65 -6.21 2.20
C GLN A 144 7.29 -4.77 2.60
N GLU A 145 8.23 -4.02 3.14
CA GLU A 145 8.05 -2.60 3.44
C GLU A 145 7.75 -1.80 2.17
N VAL A 146 8.45 -2.09 1.06
CA VAL A 146 8.17 -1.49 -0.24
C VAL A 146 6.75 -1.82 -0.71
N PHE A 147 6.30 -3.07 -0.63
CA PHE A 147 4.94 -3.45 -1.04
C PHE A 147 3.86 -2.79 -0.17
N ARG A 148 4.09 -2.70 1.15
CA ARG A 148 3.19 -1.96 2.05
C ARG A 148 3.15 -0.47 1.71
N ALA A 149 4.30 0.14 1.44
CA ALA A 149 4.37 1.53 1.02
C ALA A 149 3.61 1.75 -0.29
N ILE A 150 3.77 0.87 -1.29
CA ILE A 150 3.03 0.94 -2.55
C ILE A 150 1.53 0.85 -2.31
N GLY A 151 1.06 -0.14 -1.53
CA GLY A 151 -0.36 -0.31 -1.25
C GLY A 151 -0.98 0.94 -0.61
N ARG A 152 -0.35 1.48 0.44
CA ARG A 152 -0.80 2.68 1.15
C ARG A 152 -0.75 3.94 0.28
N LEU A 153 0.31 4.12 -0.49
CA LEU A 153 0.52 5.34 -1.28
C LEU A 153 -0.23 5.33 -2.61
N SER A 154 -0.59 4.16 -3.14
CA SER A 154 -1.25 4.04 -4.46
C SER A 154 -2.55 4.86 -4.55
N GLN A 155 -3.30 4.98 -3.45
CA GLN A 155 -4.54 5.76 -3.40
C GLN A 155 -4.33 7.25 -3.11
N SER A 156 -3.10 7.66 -2.82
CA SER A 156 -2.77 9.05 -2.51
C SER A 156 -2.44 9.85 -3.76
N HIS A 157 -2.57 11.17 -3.67
CA HIS A 157 -2.07 12.12 -4.67
C HIS A 157 -0.72 12.74 -4.28
N ALA A 158 -0.11 12.27 -3.18
CA ALA A 158 1.19 12.75 -2.74
C ALA A 158 2.32 12.36 -3.71
N THR A 159 3.29 13.25 -3.87
CA THR A 159 4.54 12.96 -4.57
C THR A 159 5.35 11.94 -3.77
N VAL A 160 5.87 10.91 -4.43
CA VAL A 160 6.65 9.83 -3.81
C VAL A 160 8.11 9.92 -4.26
N LEU A 161 9.04 9.93 -3.30
CA LEU A 161 10.48 9.80 -3.55
C LEU A 161 10.89 8.34 -3.36
N ILE A 162 11.50 7.73 -4.38
CA ILE A 162 11.95 6.34 -4.36
C ILE A 162 13.49 6.33 -4.32
N ASN A 163 14.05 5.88 -3.21
CA ASN A 163 15.50 5.79 -3.03
C ASN A 163 15.97 4.34 -3.17
N GLY A 164 17.14 4.15 -3.79
CA GLY A 164 17.76 2.84 -3.97
C GLY A 164 18.93 2.91 -4.94
N GLU A 165 19.88 1.98 -4.78
CA GLU A 165 21.03 1.85 -5.69
C GLU A 165 20.57 1.64 -7.14
N SER A 166 21.48 1.90 -8.10
CA SER A 166 21.18 1.65 -9.50
C SER A 166 20.87 0.17 -9.75
N GLY A 167 19.85 -0.12 -10.55
CA GLY A 167 19.42 -1.50 -10.84
C GLY A 167 18.57 -2.19 -9.77
N THR A 168 18.19 -1.52 -8.67
CA THR A 168 17.34 -2.10 -7.60
C THR A 168 15.84 -2.16 -7.93
N GLY A 169 15.44 -1.78 -9.14
CA GLY A 169 14.04 -1.86 -9.59
C GLY A 169 13.16 -0.67 -9.19
N LYS A 170 13.74 0.53 -8.96
CA LYS A 170 12.99 1.77 -8.68
C LYS A 170 11.86 2.05 -9.68
N GLU A 171 12.11 1.80 -10.97
CA GLU A 171 11.11 1.95 -12.01
C GLU A 171 9.93 0.98 -11.83
N LEU A 172 10.18 -0.27 -11.40
CA LEU A 172 9.12 -1.24 -11.13
C LEU A 172 8.23 -0.77 -9.96
N VAL A 173 8.82 -0.13 -8.95
CA VAL A 173 8.07 0.48 -7.83
C VAL A 173 7.20 1.65 -8.33
N ALA A 174 7.73 2.52 -9.18
CA ALA A 174 6.97 3.64 -9.76
C ALA A 174 5.80 3.13 -10.64
N GLN A 175 6.05 2.12 -11.48
CA GLN A 175 5.01 1.48 -12.29
C GLN A 175 3.95 0.80 -11.42
N ALA A 176 4.35 0.16 -10.31
CA ALA A 176 3.42 -0.45 -9.37
C ALA A 176 2.52 0.59 -8.69
N LEU A 177 3.07 1.73 -8.25
CA LEU A 177 2.31 2.85 -7.71
C LEU A 177 1.27 3.36 -8.72
N HIS A 178 1.69 3.57 -9.97
CA HIS A 178 0.79 4.03 -11.03
C HIS A 178 -0.34 3.03 -11.32
N ARG A 179 0.02 1.75 -11.54
CA ARG A 179 -0.93 0.67 -11.88
C ARG A 179 -2.04 0.52 -10.86
N HIS A 180 -1.75 0.75 -9.59
CA HIS A 180 -2.71 0.60 -8.51
C HIS A 180 -3.30 1.93 -8.04
N SER A 181 -3.05 3.02 -8.74
CA SER A 181 -3.63 4.33 -8.42
C SER A 181 -4.97 4.54 -9.10
N PRO A 182 -5.77 5.54 -8.68
CA PRO A 182 -6.95 6.00 -9.43
C PRO A 182 -6.64 6.49 -10.86
N ARG A 183 -5.36 6.59 -11.23
CA ARG A 183 -4.87 7.03 -12.54
C ARG A 183 -4.29 5.87 -13.35
N SER A 184 -4.58 4.61 -13.01
CA SER A 184 -4.09 3.41 -13.71
C SER A 184 -4.36 3.41 -15.22
N ASP A 185 -5.47 4.03 -15.64
CA ASP A 185 -5.90 4.09 -17.03
C ASP A 185 -5.37 5.34 -17.76
N LYS A 186 -4.51 6.12 -17.09
CA LYS A 186 -3.92 7.36 -17.60
C LYS A 186 -2.45 7.13 -17.99
N PRO A 187 -1.81 8.07 -18.71
CA PRO A 187 -0.42 7.89 -19.13
C PRO A 187 0.55 7.74 -17.95
N PHE A 188 1.46 6.77 -18.05
CA PHE A 188 2.69 6.71 -17.26
C PHE A 188 3.86 7.17 -18.13
N ILE A 189 4.41 8.33 -17.82
CA ILE A 189 5.54 8.91 -18.56
C ILE A 189 6.78 8.79 -17.68
N ALA A 190 7.74 7.97 -18.10
CA ALA A 190 9.05 7.87 -17.45
C ALA A 190 10.09 8.68 -18.23
N ILE A 191 10.93 9.41 -17.50
CA ILE A 191 12.08 10.14 -18.04
C ILE A 191 13.27 9.92 -17.12
N ASN A 192 14.39 9.48 -17.69
CA ASN A 192 15.66 9.40 -16.98
C ASN A 192 16.43 10.69 -17.25
N THR A 193 16.63 11.50 -16.21
CA THR A 193 17.24 12.83 -16.35
C THR A 193 18.74 12.77 -16.63
N ALA A 194 19.40 11.67 -16.24
CA ALA A 194 20.82 11.45 -16.52
C ALA A 194 21.08 11.08 -18.00
N ALA A 195 20.08 10.50 -18.68
CA ALA A 195 20.19 10.08 -20.08
C ALA A 195 20.00 11.22 -21.09
N ILE A 196 19.55 12.40 -20.65
CA ILE A 196 19.22 13.53 -21.53
C ILE A 196 20.26 14.64 -21.35
N PRO A 197 20.84 15.17 -22.45
CA PRO A 197 21.72 16.32 -22.40
C PRO A 197 21.07 17.51 -21.67
N LYS A 198 21.82 18.17 -20.77
CA LYS A 198 21.29 19.23 -19.90
C LYS A 198 20.62 20.37 -20.67
N ASP A 199 21.16 20.71 -21.84
CA ASP A 199 20.65 21.72 -22.76
C ASP A 199 19.31 21.35 -23.42
N LEU A 200 18.97 20.06 -23.46
CA LEU A 200 17.71 19.56 -24.02
C LEU A 200 16.69 19.19 -22.95
N LEU A 201 17.10 19.03 -21.69
CA LEU A 201 16.25 18.55 -20.61
C LEU A 201 15.03 19.46 -20.37
N GLU A 202 15.23 20.79 -20.42
CA GLU A 202 14.13 21.76 -20.29
C GLU A 202 13.07 21.54 -21.37
N SER A 203 13.51 21.44 -22.62
CA SER A 203 12.67 21.26 -23.79
C SER A 203 11.95 19.90 -23.79
N GLU A 204 12.57 18.85 -23.25
CA GLU A 204 11.92 17.55 -23.06
C GLU A 204 10.84 17.63 -21.97
N LEU A 205 11.11 18.26 -20.83
CA LEU A 205 10.17 18.35 -19.70
C LEU A 205 8.97 19.24 -20.00
N PHE A 206 9.21 20.46 -20.49
CA PHE A 206 8.19 21.49 -20.67
C PHE A 206 7.71 21.63 -22.11
N GLY A 207 8.42 21.05 -23.07
CA GLY A 207 8.13 21.22 -24.48
C GLY A 207 8.74 22.49 -25.04
N HIS A 208 8.49 22.72 -26.33
CA HIS A 208 8.89 23.96 -27.00
C HIS A 208 7.98 24.26 -28.17
N GLU A 209 7.85 25.55 -28.47
CA GLU A 209 7.25 26.02 -29.70
C GLU A 209 8.29 26.06 -30.83
N ARG A 210 7.79 26.00 -32.07
CA ARG A 210 8.63 26.20 -33.25
C ARG A 210 9.40 27.52 -33.15
N GLY A 211 10.72 27.45 -33.28
CA GLY A 211 11.61 28.61 -33.21
C GLY A 211 12.10 28.99 -31.81
N ALA A 212 11.79 28.21 -30.77
CA ALA A 212 12.25 28.49 -29.41
C ALA A 212 13.79 28.47 -29.23
N PHE A 213 14.51 27.69 -30.05
CA PHE A 213 15.97 27.64 -30.12
C PHE A 213 16.45 27.24 -31.52
N THR A 214 17.75 27.40 -31.80
CA THR A 214 18.37 26.96 -33.05
C THR A 214 18.22 25.45 -33.24
N GLY A 215 17.38 25.03 -34.19
CA GLY A 215 17.03 23.62 -34.45
C GLY A 215 15.58 23.24 -34.12
N ALA A 216 14.81 24.12 -33.47
CA ALA A 216 13.40 23.90 -33.13
C ALA A 216 12.46 24.04 -34.36
N ALA A 217 12.53 23.08 -35.28
CA ALA A 217 11.77 23.11 -36.55
C ALA A 217 10.26 22.88 -36.38
N THR A 218 9.84 22.25 -35.28
CA THR A 218 8.48 21.80 -34.99
C THR A 218 8.13 22.08 -33.54
N THR A 219 6.85 22.26 -33.22
CA THR A 219 6.36 22.33 -31.84
C THR A 219 6.35 20.92 -31.23
N ARG A 220 6.74 20.81 -29.95
CA ARG A 220 6.79 19.54 -29.23
C ARG A 220 6.17 19.68 -27.84
N ARG A 221 5.23 18.78 -27.53
CA ARG A 221 4.62 18.68 -26.19
C ARG A 221 5.63 18.14 -25.19
N GLY A 222 5.75 18.78 -24.03
CA GLY A 222 6.63 18.35 -22.95
C GLY A 222 6.15 17.10 -22.23
N ARG A 223 7.02 16.48 -21.42
CA ARG A 223 6.64 15.31 -20.59
C ARG A 223 5.57 15.64 -19.56
N PHE A 224 5.56 16.85 -19.00
CA PHE A 224 4.49 17.30 -18.10
C PHE A 224 3.12 17.25 -18.79
N GLU A 225 3.06 17.77 -20.01
CA GLU A 225 1.83 17.82 -20.80
C GLU A 225 1.40 16.43 -21.28
N GLN A 226 2.36 15.56 -21.60
CA GLN A 226 2.09 14.16 -21.96
C GLN A 226 1.58 13.35 -20.75
N ALA A 227 2.03 13.69 -19.54
CA ALA A 227 1.65 13.03 -18.30
C ALA A 227 0.38 13.63 -17.65
N GLU A 228 -0.29 14.55 -18.33
CA GLU A 228 -1.47 15.24 -17.81
C GLU A 228 -2.54 14.24 -17.34
N GLY A 229 -2.98 14.40 -16.09
CA GLY A 229 -3.94 13.49 -15.45
C GLY A 229 -3.41 12.10 -15.12
N GLY A 230 -2.16 11.79 -15.45
CA GLY A 230 -1.49 10.52 -15.20
C GLY A 230 -0.37 10.62 -14.15
N THR A 231 0.76 9.97 -14.45
CA THR A 231 1.94 9.91 -13.59
C THR A 231 3.19 10.24 -14.40
N LEU A 232 4.00 11.18 -13.91
CA LEU A 232 5.34 11.49 -14.41
C LEU A 232 6.37 10.89 -13.44
N PHE A 233 7.19 9.96 -13.91
CA PHE A 233 8.30 9.38 -13.16
C PHE A 233 9.62 9.99 -13.62
N LEU A 234 10.29 10.70 -12.70
CA LEU A 234 11.59 11.33 -12.91
C LEU A 234 12.68 10.42 -12.31
N ASP A 235 13.32 9.60 -13.13
CA ASP A 235 14.43 8.74 -12.71
C ASP A 235 15.75 9.53 -12.69
N GLU A 236 16.59 9.24 -11.70
CA GLU A 236 17.84 9.96 -11.42
C GLU A 236 17.65 11.49 -11.23
N ILE A 237 16.56 11.90 -10.57
CA ILE A 237 16.21 13.32 -10.31
C ILE A 237 17.34 14.15 -9.66
N GLY A 238 18.27 13.49 -8.96
CA GLY A 238 19.46 14.13 -8.40
C GLY A 238 20.43 14.71 -9.44
N ASP A 239 20.42 14.19 -10.67
CA ASP A 239 21.24 14.70 -11.78
C ASP A 239 20.64 15.93 -12.48
N MET A 240 19.43 16.35 -12.07
CA MET A 240 18.78 17.52 -12.64
C MET A 240 19.54 18.81 -12.28
N PRO A 241 19.84 19.68 -13.26
CA PRO A 241 20.42 21.01 -13.03
C PRO A 241 19.61 21.85 -12.04
N ALA A 242 20.29 22.58 -11.14
CA ALA A 242 19.65 23.34 -10.06
C ALA A 242 18.70 24.44 -10.58
N ASP A 243 19.03 25.06 -11.71
CA ASP A 243 18.19 26.03 -12.41
C ASP A 243 16.86 25.41 -12.87
N LEU A 244 16.85 24.15 -13.31
CA LEU A 244 15.63 23.45 -13.67
C LEU A 244 14.81 23.01 -12.46
N GLN A 245 15.45 22.64 -11.35
CA GLN A 245 14.74 22.27 -10.11
C GLN A 245 13.82 23.39 -9.62
N THR A 246 14.25 24.66 -9.74
CA THR A 246 13.43 25.82 -9.34
C THR A 246 12.14 25.98 -10.12
N ARG A 247 12.05 25.37 -11.32
CA ARG A 247 10.86 25.41 -12.18
C ARG A 247 9.91 24.23 -11.98
N LEU A 248 10.30 23.25 -11.17
CA LEU A 248 9.46 22.12 -10.78
C LEU A 248 8.61 22.38 -9.53
N LEU A 249 8.95 23.43 -8.77
CA LEU A 249 8.25 23.89 -7.56
C LEU A 249 7.09 24.83 -7.92
#